data_AF-A0A7J6RUS9-F1
#
_entry.id   AF-A0A7J6RUS9-F1
#
_cell.length_a   1.000
_cell.length_b   1.000
_cell.length_c   1.000
_cell.angle_alpha   90.00
_cell.angle_beta   90.00
_cell.angle_gamma   90.00
#
_symmetry.space_group_name_H-M   'P 1'
#
loop_
_entity.id
_entity.type
_entity.pdbx_description
1 polymer ?
#
loop_
_entity_poly.entity_id
_entity_poly.type
_entity_poly.pdbx_seq_one_letter_code
_entity_poly.pdbx_strand_id
1 'polypeptide(L)'
;MVFSGIVEDQGEVVGVRPMVEGKPDDGITVDIRSKVACSDAYIGCSIAVEGVCLTATEINADVFTVGISPETLVKTNLKDLTKGSKVNVERALAADARNSGHVVQGHIDGTGVIEKMWRDGESIRVRIRAFPEVLPAYIVPKGFIAIDGVSLTVCEVNPKTCTFTIMLVPHTQSSITLPHKTVGDRVNLEVDCLAKYVAAARTGSPTCGMPLFVGTAFVSALVGGVVGGALTVAKKEVQISLAVVFVVKLAYGKASFFILRSLDSEKRHSGTAVRIGEPMASTGERLTGHTLVGIANADVVDVLRMN
;
A
#
# COMPACT_ATOMS: atom_id res chain seq x y z
N MET A 1 -11.29 10.76 -14.02
CA MET A 1 -12.66 10.34 -13.68
C MET A 1 -12.70 9.99 -12.22
N VAL A 2 -13.74 10.40 -11.51
CA VAL A 2 -13.91 10.20 -10.06
C VAL A 2 -15.39 9.99 -9.74
N PHE A 3 -15.66 9.47 -8.56
CA PHE A 3 -16.96 9.36 -7.89
C PHE A 3 -16.92 10.24 -6.63
N SER A 4 -18.08 10.42 -5.99
CA SER A 4 -18.22 11.17 -4.74
C SER A 4 -18.33 10.27 -3.50
N GLY A 5 -18.66 9.00 -3.71
CA GLY A 5 -19.03 8.06 -2.66
C GLY A 5 -20.44 8.30 -2.12
N ILE A 6 -21.28 9.01 -2.87
CA ILE A 6 -22.70 9.20 -2.53
C ILE A 6 -23.49 8.24 -3.40
N VAL A 7 -23.89 7.12 -2.80
CA VAL A 7 -24.67 6.09 -3.48
C VAL A 7 -25.99 6.66 -3.97
N GLU A 8 -26.29 6.43 -5.24
CA GLU A 8 -27.48 6.96 -5.91
C GLU A 8 -28.62 5.93 -5.96
N ASP A 9 -28.29 4.64 -5.95
CA ASP A 9 -29.26 3.55 -6.03
C ASP A 9 -28.71 2.25 -5.38
N GLN A 10 -29.65 1.41 -4.94
CA GLN A 10 -29.38 0.02 -4.54
C GLN A 10 -29.80 -0.91 -5.69
N GLY A 11 -28.88 -1.12 -6.62
CA GLY A 11 -29.08 -2.01 -7.76
C GLY A 11 -29.29 -3.46 -7.35
N GLU A 12 -29.77 -4.28 -8.30
CA GLU A 12 -29.96 -5.71 -8.11
C GLU A 12 -29.24 -6.50 -9.19
N VAL A 13 -28.41 -7.46 -8.80
CA VAL A 13 -27.78 -8.39 -9.73
C VAL A 13 -28.85 -9.32 -10.30
N VAL A 14 -29.07 -9.28 -11.62
CA VAL A 14 -30.09 -10.11 -12.29
C VAL A 14 -29.50 -11.30 -13.04
N GLY A 15 -28.19 -11.27 -13.31
CA GLY A 15 -27.46 -12.35 -13.98
C GLY A 15 -25.96 -12.28 -13.68
N VAL A 16 -25.35 -13.46 -13.56
CA VAL A 16 -23.89 -13.64 -13.46
C VAL A 16 -23.52 -14.78 -14.38
N ARG A 17 -22.54 -14.58 -15.26
CA ARG A 17 -22.05 -15.59 -16.21
C ARG A 17 -20.53 -15.47 -16.38
N PRO A 18 -19.82 -16.52 -16.79
CA PRO A 18 -18.43 -16.40 -17.22
C PRO A 18 -18.29 -15.34 -18.31
N MET A 19 -17.23 -14.54 -18.26
CA MET A 19 -16.97 -13.52 -19.28
C MET A 19 -16.65 -14.14 -20.64
N VAL A 20 -15.97 -15.29 -20.63
CA VAL A 20 -15.65 -16.09 -21.81
C VAL A 20 -16.21 -17.49 -21.62
N GLU A 21 -16.98 -17.97 -22.60
CA GLU A 21 -17.60 -19.29 -22.55
C GLU A 21 -16.53 -20.40 -22.44
N GLY A 22 -16.72 -21.33 -21.51
CA GLY A 22 -15.75 -22.39 -21.23
C GLY A 22 -14.49 -21.96 -20.47
N LYS A 23 -14.35 -20.68 -20.08
CA LYS A 23 -13.21 -20.15 -19.32
C LYS A 23 -13.65 -19.37 -18.08
N PRO A 24 -14.04 -20.06 -16.99
CA PRO A 24 -14.51 -19.40 -15.77
C PRO A 24 -13.44 -18.54 -15.07
N ASP A 25 -12.16 -18.82 -15.33
CA ASP A 25 -11.02 -18.11 -14.73
C ASP A 25 -10.70 -16.77 -15.42
N ASP A 26 -11.30 -16.48 -16.58
CA ASP A 26 -11.07 -15.23 -17.35
C ASP A 26 -11.93 -14.05 -16.84
N GLY A 27 -12.69 -14.26 -15.75
CA GLY A 27 -13.56 -13.27 -15.14
C GLY A 27 -15.04 -13.54 -15.35
N ILE A 28 -15.88 -12.64 -14.86
CA ILE A 28 -17.34 -12.76 -14.94
C ILE A 28 -17.97 -11.54 -15.61
N THR A 29 -19.10 -11.76 -16.25
CA THR A 29 -20.02 -10.72 -16.69
C THR A 29 -21.21 -10.68 -15.75
N VAL A 30 -21.57 -9.49 -15.29
CA VAL A 30 -22.66 -9.26 -14.34
C VAL A 30 -23.66 -8.29 -14.95
N ASP A 31 -24.93 -8.67 -14.92
CA ASP A 31 -26.05 -7.81 -15.32
C ASP A 31 -26.68 -7.22 -14.05
N ILE A 32 -26.79 -5.90 -13.99
CA ILE A 32 -27.26 -5.16 -12.82
C ILE A 32 -28.43 -4.29 -13.21
N ARG A 33 -29.57 -4.48 -12.52
CA ARG A 33 -30.73 -3.60 -12.65
C ARG A 33 -30.54 -2.36 -11.80
N SER A 34 -30.55 -1.18 -12.41
CA SER A 34 -30.60 0.12 -11.74
C SER A 34 -31.21 1.16 -12.68
N LYS A 35 -32.39 1.67 -12.32
CA LYS A 35 -33.07 2.70 -13.11
C LYS A 35 -32.30 4.02 -13.10
N VAL A 36 -31.65 4.33 -11.98
CA VAL A 36 -30.89 5.56 -11.83
C VAL A 36 -29.65 5.53 -12.71
N ALA A 37 -28.86 4.45 -12.63
CA ALA A 37 -27.66 4.32 -13.46
C ALA A 37 -27.98 4.29 -14.95
N CYS A 38 -29.03 3.56 -15.36
CA CYS A 38 -29.43 3.47 -16.76
C CYS A 38 -30.10 4.72 -17.33
N SER A 39 -30.41 5.73 -16.51
CA SER A 39 -31.12 6.94 -16.97
C SER A 39 -30.31 7.78 -17.97
N ASP A 40 -28.98 7.73 -17.88
CA ASP A 40 -28.04 8.44 -18.75
C ASP A 40 -26.77 7.65 -19.07
N ALA A 41 -26.70 6.36 -18.70
CA ALA A 41 -25.58 5.51 -19.05
C ALA A 41 -25.45 5.34 -20.58
N TYR A 42 -24.21 5.18 -21.02
CA TYR A 42 -23.86 4.87 -22.40
C TYR A 42 -22.75 3.80 -22.42
N ILE A 43 -22.65 3.04 -23.51
CA ILE A 43 -21.62 1.99 -23.62
C ILE A 43 -20.23 2.63 -23.49
N GLY A 44 -19.42 2.11 -22.57
CA GLY A 44 -18.11 2.65 -22.24
C GLY A 44 -18.09 3.67 -21.09
N CYS A 45 -19.24 4.05 -20.53
CA CYS A 45 -19.27 4.86 -19.32
C CYS A 45 -18.83 4.05 -18.09
N SER A 46 -18.37 4.73 -17.05
CA SER A 46 -18.00 4.08 -15.79
C SER A 46 -19.06 4.25 -14.73
N ILE A 47 -19.34 3.15 -14.02
CA ILE A 47 -20.31 3.06 -12.94
C ILE A 47 -19.61 2.34 -11.79
N ALA A 48 -19.66 2.91 -10.59
CA ALA A 48 -19.19 2.26 -9.39
C ALA A 48 -20.23 1.26 -8.88
N VAL A 49 -19.82 0.01 -8.69
CA VAL A 49 -20.65 -1.07 -8.13
C VAL A 49 -19.97 -1.59 -6.87
N GLU A 50 -20.61 -1.45 -5.70
CA GLU A 50 -19.98 -1.68 -4.38
C GLU A 50 -18.61 -0.96 -4.29
N GLY A 51 -18.51 0.24 -4.87
CA GLY A 51 -17.30 1.06 -4.89
C GLY A 51 -16.24 0.65 -5.91
N VAL A 52 -16.48 -0.36 -6.76
CA VAL A 52 -15.55 -0.75 -7.81
C VAL A 52 -15.93 -0.03 -9.10
N CYS A 53 -15.00 0.74 -9.68
CA CYS A 53 -15.19 1.36 -10.99
C CYS A 53 -15.25 0.27 -12.08
N LEU A 54 -16.40 0.13 -12.73
CA LEU A 54 -16.62 -0.83 -13.81
C LEU A 54 -17.14 -0.12 -15.06
N THR A 55 -16.80 -0.66 -16.23
CA THR A 55 -17.21 -0.12 -17.53
C THR A 55 -18.48 -0.82 -18.01
N ALA A 56 -19.52 -0.04 -18.32
CA ALA A 56 -20.74 -0.57 -18.91
C ALA A 56 -20.47 -1.05 -20.35
N THR A 57 -20.71 -2.33 -20.63
CA THR A 57 -20.48 -2.95 -21.95
C THR A 57 -21.77 -3.08 -22.75
N GLU A 58 -22.91 -3.20 -22.07
CA GLU A 58 -24.25 -3.27 -22.67
C GLU A 58 -25.24 -2.54 -21.77
N ILE A 59 -26.30 -1.98 -22.37
CA ILE A 59 -27.36 -1.28 -21.64
C ILE A 59 -28.68 -1.64 -22.30
N ASN A 60 -29.61 -2.20 -21.50
CA ASN A 60 -30.91 -2.65 -21.95
C ASN A 60 -31.97 -2.23 -20.93
N ALA A 61 -32.78 -1.23 -21.30
CA ALA A 61 -33.81 -0.65 -20.44
C ALA A 61 -33.25 -0.21 -19.07
N ASP A 62 -33.58 -0.93 -17.99
CA ASP A 62 -33.13 -0.66 -16.63
C ASP A 62 -31.96 -1.55 -16.16
N VAL A 63 -31.32 -2.27 -17.09
CA VAL A 63 -30.20 -3.17 -16.81
C VAL A 63 -28.95 -2.71 -17.57
N PHE A 64 -27.83 -2.61 -16.87
CA PHE A 64 -26.51 -2.45 -17.48
C PHE A 64 -25.65 -3.68 -17.20
N THR A 65 -24.75 -3.98 -18.13
CA THR A 65 -23.85 -5.13 -18.07
C THR A 65 -22.43 -4.65 -17.86
N VAL A 66 -21.68 -5.32 -16.98
CA VAL A 66 -20.27 -5.04 -16.72
C VAL A 66 -19.44 -6.31 -16.77
N GLY A 67 -18.22 -6.19 -17.29
CA GLY A 67 -17.19 -7.22 -17.20
C GLY A 67 -16.29 -7.00 -15.98
N ILE A 68 -16.05 -8.04 -15.20
CA ILE A 68 -15.20 -8.01 -14.00
C ILE A 68 -13.99 -8.93 -14.23
N SER A 69 -12.79 -8.34 -14.21
CA SER A 69 -11.55 -9.05 -14.43
C SER A 69 -11.18 -10.00 -13.27
N PRO A 70 -10.34 -11.02 -13.50
CA PRO A 70 -9.88 -11.92 -12.44
C PRO A 70 -9.19 -11.19 -11.29
N GLU A 71 -8.36 -10.19 -11.59
CA GLU A 71 -7.68 -9.36 -10.59
C GLU A 71 -8.69 -8.63 -9.68
N THR A 72 -9.73 -8.04 -10.28
CA THR A 72 -10.81 -7.37 -9.55
C THR A 72 -11.57 -8.35 -8.66
N LEU A 73 -11.86 -9.56 -9.14
CA LEU A 73 -12.55 -10.58 -8.34
C LEU A 73 -11.73 -11.04 -7.13
N VAL A 74 -10.39 -11.07 -7.25
CA VAL A 74 -9.50 -11.43 -6.13
C VAL A 74 -9.44 -10.30 -5.09
N LYS A 75 -9.41 -9.04 -5.54
CA LYS A 75 -9.19 -7.87 -4.68
C LYS A 75 -10.45 -7.28 -4.04
N THR A 76 -11.63 -7.72 -4.46
CA THR A 76 -12.93 -7.15 -4.04
C THR A 76 -13.87 -8.23 -3.51
N ASN A 77 -15.05 -7.84 -3.05
CA ASN A 77 -16.15 -8.73 -2.69
C ASN A 77 -17.03 -9.15 -3.89
N LEU A 78 -16.72 -8.69 -5.12
CA LEU A 78 -17.61 -8.89 -6.26
C LEU A 78 -17.73 -10.36 -6.72
N LYS A 79 -16.76 -11.21 -6.35
CA LYS A 79 -16.84 -12.66 -6.60
C LYS A 79 -17.97 -13.35 -5.84
N ASP A 80 -18.45 -12.73 -4.76
CA ASP A 80 -19.50 -13.29 -3.90
C ASP A 80 -20.90 -12.91 -4.41
N LEU A 81 -20.99 -12.10 -5.49
CA LEU A 81 -22.26 -11.70 -6.08
C LEU A 81 -22.99 -12.87 -6.73
N THR A 82 -24.28 -12.94 -6.46
CA THR A 82 -25.20 -13.91 -7.05
C THR A 82 -26.46 -13.20 -7.52
N LYS A 83 -27.29 -13.88 -8.32
CA LYS A 83 -28.58 -13.33 -8.71
C LYS A 83 -29.43 -13.01 -7.47
N GLY A 84 -29.94 -11.79 -7.41
CA GLY A 84 -30.70 -11.24 -6.28
C GLY A 84 -29.85 -10.44 -5.28
N SER A 85 -28.52 -10.46 -5.38
CA SER A 85 -27.65 -9.60 -4.57
C SER A 85 -28.01 -8.13 -4.78
N LYS A 86 -28.15 -7.38 -3.69
CA LYS A 86 -28.25 -5.92 -3.71
C LYS A 86 -26.85 -5.31 -3.70
N VAL A 87 -26.64 -4.28 -4.51
CA VAL A 87 -25.35 -3.61 -4.66
C VAL A 87 -25.52 -2.09 -4.62
N ASN A 88 -24.60 -1.38 -3.97
CA ASN A 88 -24.52 0.07 -4.08
C ASN A 88 -24.10 0.46 -5.51
N VAL A 89 -24.79 1.43 -6.10
CA VAL A 89 -24.52 1.93 -7.45
C VAL A 89 -24.35 3.46 -7.42
N GLU A 90 -23.29 3.94 -8.06
CA GLU A 90 -23.03 5.37 -8.26
C GLU A 90 -22.45 5.59 -9.67
N ARG A 91 -22.98 6.57 -10.41
CA ARG A 91 -22.45 6.95 -11.73
C ARG A 91 -21.18 7.79 -11.57
N ALA A 92 -20.32 7.79 -12.57
CA ALA A 92 -19.17 8.68 -12.59
C ALA A 92 -19.61 10.15 -12.42
N LEU A 93 -18.93 10.88 -11.53
CA LEU A 93 -19.31 12.24 -11.18
C LEU A 93 -19.07 13.19 -12.37
N ALA A 94 -20.10 13.94 -12.77
CA ALA A 94 -19.95 14.98 -13.78
C ALA A 94 -19.05 16.12 -13.27
N ALA A 95 -18.33 16.78 -14.18
CA ALA A 95 -17.33 17.79 -13.81
C ALA A 95 -17.92 19.03 -13.12
N ASP A 96 -19.18 19.35 -13.42
CA ASP A 96 -19.96 20.46 -12.87
C ASP A 96 -20.87 20.03 -11.69
N ALA A 97 -20.84 18.75 -11.31
CA ALA A 97 -21.66 18.25 -10.23
C ALA A 97 -21.13 18.66 -8.84
N ARG A 98 -22.05 18.70 -7.88
CA ARG A 98 -21.72 18.90 -6.47
C ARG A 98 -21.16 17.60 -5.87
N ASN A 99 -19.89 17.59 -5.48
CA ASN A 99 -19.36 16.52 -4.64
C ASN A 99 -19.84 16.70 -3.18
N SER A 100 -20.73 15.81 -2.71
CA SER A 100 -21.24 15.83 -1.33
C SER A 100 -20.61 14.77 -0.41
N GLY A 101 -19.61 14.04 -0.91
CA GLY A 101 -18.80 13.10 -0.14
C GLY A 101 -17.33 13.51 -0.17
N HIS A 102 -16.47 12.63 -0.68
CA HIS A 102 -15.05 12.91 -0.92
C HIS A 102 -14.64 12.41 -2.31
N VAL A 103 -13.36 12.56 -2.68
CA VAL A 103 -12.89 12.05 -3.98
C VAL A 103 -12.67 10.54 -3.87
N VAL A 104 -13.57 9.78 -4.51
CA VAL A 104 -13.50 8.32 -4.63
C VAL A 104 -13.09 7.98 -6.05
N GLN A 105 -12.09 7.13 -6.23
CA GLN A 105 -11.59 6.71 -7.54
C GLN A 105 -12.33 5.47 -8.07
N GLY A 106 -12.90 4.68 -7.17
CA GLY A 106 -13.46 3.37 -7.47
C GLY A 106 -12.38 2.29 -7.60
N HIS A 107 -11.23 2.52 -6.96
CA HIS A 107 -10.04 1.66 -7.00
C HIS A 107 -9.81 1.06 -5.62
N ILE A 108 -10.40 -0.10 -5.40
CA ILE A 108 -10.38 -0.78 -4.11
C ILE A 108 -8.96 -1.18 -3.73
N ASP A 109 -8.52 -0.72 -2.56
CA ASP A 109 -7.20 -0.99 -2.01
C ASP A 109 -7.13 -2.33 -1.28
N GLY A 110 -8.28 -2.78 -0.79
CA GLY A 110 -8.41 -4.03 -0.07
C GLY A 110 -9.83 -4.26 0.40
N THR A 111 -9.99 -5.24 1.30
CA THR A 111 -11.30 -5.62 1.81
C THR A 111 -11.32 -5.53 3.32
N GLY A 112 -12.51 -5.36 3.88
CA GLY A 112 -12.75 -5.39 5.31
C GLY A 112 -13.68 -6.53 5.67
N VAL A 113 -13.66 -6.91 6.95
CA VAL A 113 -14.66 -7.81 7.55
C VAL A 113 -15.39 -7.07 8.66
N ILE A 114 -16.71 -7.13 8.65
CA ILE A 114 -17.54 -6.56 9.72
C ILE A 114 -17.34 -7.40 10.98
N GLU A 115 -16.67 -6.87 12.00
CA GLU A 115 -16.46 -7.58 13.26
C GLU A 115 -17.61 -7.38 14.24
N LYS A 116 -18.25 -6.21 14.19
CA LYS A 116 -19.35 -5.87 15.08
C LYS A 116 -20.24 -4.79 14.48
N MET A 117 -21.54 -4.94 14.67
CA MET A 117 -22.54 -3.92 14.33
C MET A 117 -23.50 -3.76 15.52
N TRP A 118 -23.76 -2.54 15.96
CA TRP A 118 -24.66 -2.27 17.09
C TRP A 118 -25.32 -0.90 16.98
N ARG A 119 -26.49 -0.76 17.61
CA ARG A 119 -27.18 0.53 17.69
C ARG A 119 -26.49 1.47 18.67
N ASP A 120 -26.38 2.73 18.28
CA ASP A 120 -25.87 3.85 19.06
C ASP A 120 -26.88 5.00 18.90
N GLY A 121 -27.94 4.94 19.72
CA GLY A 121 -29.17 5.69 19.47
C GLY A 121 -29.87 5.23 18.18
N GLU A 122 -30.27 6.21 17.34
CA GLU A 122 -30.83 5.96 16.00
C GLU A 122 -29.77 5.63 14.94
N SER A 123 -28.49 5.77 15.28
CA SER A 123 -27.39 5.43 14.38
C SER A 123 -26.96 3.98 14.57
N ILE A 124 -26.34 3.41 13.54
CA ILE A 124 -25.67 2.12 13.63
C ILE A 124 -24.16 2.37 13.63
N ARG A 125 -23.48 1.87 14.66
CA ARG A 125 -22.03 1.85 14.70
C ARG A 125 -21.52 0.51 14.18
N VAL A 126 -20.56 0.58 13.27
CA VAL A 126 -19.96 -0.60 12.64
C VAL A 126 -18.47 -0.60 12.91
N ARG A 127 -17.95 -1.73 13.38
CA ARG A 127 -16.51 -2.00 13.49
C ARG A 127 -16.09 -2.93 12.37
N ILE A 128 -15.06 -2.53 11.64
CA ILE A 128 -14.52 -3.27 10.50
C ILE A 128 -13.04 -3.53 10.75
N ARG A 129 -12.61 -4.77 10.51
CA ARG A 129 -11.20 -5.11 10.41
C ARG A 129 -10.75 -4.95 8.96
N ALA A 130 -9.75 -4.12 8.73
CA ALA A 130 -9.24 -3.79 7.41
C ALA A 130 -8.11 -4.76 6.99
N PHE A 131 -8.10 -5.12 5.72
CA PHE A 131 -7.06 -5.92 5.08
C PHE A 131 -6.61 -5.29 3.77
N PRO A 132 -5.32 -5.43 3.40
CA PRO A 132 -4.25 -6.03 4.20
C PRO A 132 -3.87 -5.15 5.43
N GLU A 133 -3.08 -5.70 6.37
CA GLU A 133 -2.76 -5.06 7.67
C GLU A 133 -2.04 -3.71 7.59
N VAL A 134 -1.57 -3.36 6.40
CA VAL A 134 -0.95 -2.07 6.06
C VAL A 134 -1.99 -0.98 5.76
N LEU A 135 -3.22 -1.35 5.43
CA LEU A 135 -4.30 -0.42 5.07
C LEU A 135 -4.67 0.57 6.21
N PRO A 136 -4.70 0.17 7.50
CA PRO A 136 -4.92 1.10 8.61
C PRO A 136 -3.96 2.28 8.68
N ALA A 137 -2.78 2.22 8.06
CA ALA A 137 -1.85 3.35 8.03
C ALA A 137 -2.38 4.58 7.24
N TYR A 138 -3.40 4.37 6.41
CA TYR A 138 -4.06 5.41 5.62
C TYR A 138 -5.41 5.84 6.20
N ILE A 139 -5.85 5.21 7.30
CA ILE A 139 -7.15 5.47 7.93
C ILE A 139 -6.90 6.28 9.19
N VAL A 140 -7.45 7.49 9.26
CA VAL A 140 -7.27 8.40 10.40
C VAL A 140 -8.62 8.73 11.03
N PRO A 141 -8.71 8.89 12.37
CA PRO A 141 -9.93 9.41 13.01
C PRO A 141 -10.35 10.74 12.38
N LYS A 142 -11.66 10.89 12.13
CA LYS A 142 -12.27 12.03 11.42
C LYS A 142 -11.86 12.20 9.95
N GLY A 143 -11.09 11.27 9.40
CA GLY A 143 -10.83 11.17 7.96
C GLY A 143 -12.00 10.52 7.21
N PHE A 144 -11.91 10.58 5.88
CA PHE A 144 -12.82 9.87 4.99
C PHE A 144 -12.33 8.46 4.66
N ILE A 145 -13.30 7.59 4.37
CA ILE A 145 -13.07 6.27 3.79
C ILE A 145 -14.29 5.91 2.93
N ALA A 146 -14.07 5.22 1.81
CA ALA A 146 -15.14 4.63 1.03
C ALA A 146 -15.29 3.14 1.39
N ILE A 147 -16.51 2.75 1.79
CA ILE A 147 -16.86 1.36 2.15
C ILE A 147 -17.99 0.91 1.24
N ASP A 148 -17.75 -0.11 0.41
CA ASP A 148 -18.67 -0.53 -0.65
C ASP A 148 -19.15 0.66 -1.51
N GLY A 149 -18.24 1.62 -1.76
CA GLY A 149 -18.51 2.86 -2.51
C GLY A 149 -19.15 3.97 -1.69
N VAL A 150 -19.46 3.75 -0.40
CA VAL A 150 -20.09 4.79 0.44
C VAL A 150 -19.02 5.61 1.15
N SER A 151 -19.03 6.92 0.91
CA SER A 151 -18.22 7.91 1.62
C SER A 151 -18.68 8.04 3.06
N LEU A 152 -17.81 7.65 4.00
CA LEU A 152 -18.10 7.65 5.43
C LEU A 152 -16.98 8.33 6.22
N THR A 153 -17.33 8.81 7.42
CA THR A 153 -16.37 9.39 8.36
C THR A 153 -15.91 8.36 9.36
N VAL A 154 -14.59 8.20 9.48
CA VAL A 154 -13.97 7.32 10.48
C VAL A 154 -14.14 7.93 11.87
N CYS A 155 -14.62 7.13 12.82
CA CYS A 155 -14.80 7.53 14.21
C CYS A 155 -13.55 7.23 15.04
N GLU A 156 -13.12 5.97 15.05
CA GLU A 156 -11.98 5.48 15.84
C GLU A 156 -11.14 4.53 14.97
N VAL A 157 -9.84 4.45 15.26
CA VAL A 157 -8.91 3.54 14.60
C VAL A 157 -8.06 2.86 15.66
N ASN A 158 -7.91 1.54 15.56
CA ASN A 158 -6.98 0.75 16.35
C ASN A 158 -5.97 0.05 15.42
N PRO A 159 -4.75 0.60 15.30
CA PRO A 159 -3.72 0.04 14.44
C PRO A 159 -3.26 -1.37 14.86
N LYS A 160 -3.32 -1.70 16.16
CA LYS A 160 -2.84 -3.01 16.66
C LYS A 160 -3.73 -4.15 16.21
N THR A 161 -5.04 -3.91 16.14
CA THR A 161 -6.03 -4.91 15.69
C THR A 161 -6.40 -4.72 14.21
N CYS A 162 -5.84 -3.71 13.55
CA CYS A 162 -6.22 -3.29 12.19
C CYS A 162 -7.71 -2.99 12.05
N THR A 163 -8.33 -2.43 13.08
CA THR A 163 -9.78 -2.14 13.08
C THR A 163 -10.07 -0.66 13.10
N PHE A 164 -11.21 -0.28 12.54
CA PHE A 164 -11.73 1.08 12.64
C PHE A 164 -13.24 1.03 12.81
N THR A 165 -13.84 2.16 13.20
CA THR A 165 -15.28 2.28 13.33
C THR A 165 -15.84 3.42 12.49
N ILE A 166 -17.07 3.25 12.04
CA ILE A 166 -17.88 4.28 11.38
C ILE A 166 -19.25 4.35 12.04
N MET A 167 -20.00 5.43 11.78
CA MET A 167 -21.40 5.53 12.16
C MET A 167 -22.27 5.79 10.95
N LEU A 168 -23.39 5.07 10.86
CA LEU A 168 -24.40 5.20 9.83
C LEU A 168 -25.60 5.92 10.42
N VAL A 169 -25.88 7.12 9.92
CA VAL A 169 -27.08 7.89 10.28
C VAL A 169 -28.33 7.30 9.61
N PRO A 170 -29.55 7.53 10.13
CA PRO A 170 -30.77 6.89 9.64
C PRO A 170 -30.99 6.99 8.13
N HIS A 171 -30.74 8.16 7.52
CA HIS A 171 -30.90 8.33 6.08
C HIS A 171 -29.95 7.41 5.29
N THR A 172 -28.67 7.39 5.66
CA THR A 172 -27.67 6.50 5.04
C THR A 172 -28.06 5.05 5.22
N GLN A 173 -28.65 4.67 6.37
CA GLN A 173 -29.06 3.30 6.61
C GLN A 173 -30.13 2.79 5.61
N SER A 174 -31.02 3.66 5.14
CA SER A 174 -32.02 3.27 4.13
C SER A 174 -31.51 3.32 2.69
N SER A 175 -30.36 3.95 2.45
CA SER A 175 -29.88 4.26 1.10
C SER A 175 -28.73 3.37 0.62
N ILE A 176 -28.16 2.53 1.50
CA ILE A 176 -26.96 1.73 1.19
C ILE A 176 -27.12 0.27 1.64
N THR A 177 -26.30 -0.63 1.10
CA THR A 177 -26.34 -2.08 1.39
C THR A 177 -25.77 -2.47 2.75
N LEU A 178 -24.83 -1.70 3.31
CA LEU A 178 -24.07 -2.05 4.52
C LEU A 178 -24.92 -2.40 5.77
N PRO A 179 -26.02 -1.70 6.11
CA PRO A 179 -26.91 -2.04 7.23
C PRO A 179 -27.59 -3.40 7.13
N HIS A 180 -27.69 -3.96 5.92
CA HIS A 180 -28.29 -5.27 5.67
C HIS A 180 -27.26 -6.41 5.73
N LYS A 181 -25.97 -6.07 5.79
CA LYS A 181 -24.88 -7.03 5.98
C LYS A 181 -24.81 -7.49 7.43
N THR A 182 -24.24 -8.68 7.63
CA THR A 182 -24.08 -9.33 8.92
C THR A 182 -22.62 -9.34 9.37
N VAL A 183 -22.40 -9.62 10.67
CA VAL A 183 -21.05 -9.81 11.20
C VAL A 183 -20.39 -10.99 10.48
N GLY A 184 -19.17 -10.78 9.98
CA GLY A 184 -18.44 -11.72 9.14
C GLY A 184 -18.46 -11.38 7.65
N ASP A 185 -19.40 -10.55 7.19
CA ASP A 185 -19.49 -10.18 5.79
C ASP A 185 -18.33 -9.28 5.36
N ARG A 186 -17.98 -9.41 4.07
CA ARG A 186 -16.90 -8.68 3.43
C ARG A 186 -17.38 -7.37 2.83
N VAL A 187 -16.57 -6.33 2.98
CA VAL A 187 -16.79 -5.01 2.37
C VAL A 187 -15.57 -4.61 1.54
N ASN A 188 -15.77 -3.87 0.47
CA ASN A 188 -14.70 -3.22 -0.28
C ASN A 188 -14.25 -1.96 0.45
N LEU A 189 -12.94 -1.75 0.54
CA LEU A 189 -12.35 -0.59 1.19
C LEU A 189 -11.49 0.18 0.19
N GLU A 190 -11.80 1.46 0.02
CA GLU A 190 -10.94 2.43 -0.64
C GLU A 190 -10.60 3.54 0.37
N VAL A 191 -9.29 3.72 0.62
CA VAL A 191 -8.81 4.78 1.50
C VAL A 191 -8.72 6.09 0.73
N ASP A 192 -8.85 7.21 1.45
CA ASP A 192 -8.78 8.55 0.86
C ASP A 192 -7.51 8.69 -0.01
N CYS A 193 -7.69 9.06 -1.27
CA CYS A 193 -6.59 9.24 -2.21
C CYS A 193 -5.57 10.26 -1.71
N LEU A 194 -6.01 11.29 -0.96
CA LEU A 194 -5.10 12.26 -0.32
C LEU A 194 -4.14 11.58 0.66
N ALA A 195 -4.61 10.61 1.44
CA ALA A 195 -3.76 9.86 2.36
C ALA A 195 -2.66 9.08 1.61
N LYS A 196 -2.99 8.52 0.44
CA LYS A 196 -2.02 7.81 -0.41
C LYS A 196 -0.94 8.77 -0.93
N TYR A 197 -1.33 9.93 -1.44
CA TYR A 197 -0.38 10.93 -1.95
C TYR A 197 0.51 11.51 -0.85
N VAL A 198 -0.05 11.80 0.33
CA VAL A 198 0.74 12.27 1.50
C VAL A 198 1.74 11.20 1.94
N ALA A 199 1.33 9.93 2.01
CA ALA A 199 2.22 8.83 2.35
C ALA A 199 3.35 8.65 1.31
N ALA A 200 3.03 8.68 0.02
CA ALA A 200 4.00 8.59 -1.06
C ALA A 200 5.02 9.75 -1.00
N ALA A 201 4.53 10.99 -0.86
CA ALA A 201 5.37 12.18 -0.73
C ALA A 201 6.32 12.11 0.48
N ARG A 202 5.85 11.60 1.62
CA ARG A 202 6.68 11.43 2.83
C ARG A 202 7.79 10.38 2.68
N THR A 203 7.54 9.34 1.89
CA THR A 203 8.47 8.19 1.74
C THR A 203 9.40 8.32 0.54
N GLY A 204 9.16 9.28 -0.36
CA GLY A 204 9.91 9.43 -1.60
C GLY A 204 9.71 8.26 -2.59
N SER A 205 8.76 7.35 -2.33
CA SER A 205 8.50 6.21 -3.19
C SER A 205 7.45 6.54 -4.27
N PRO A 206 7.73 6.31 -5.56
CA PRO A 206 6.76 6.47 -6.65
C PRO A 206 5.75 5.31 -6.74
N THR A 207 5.88 4.26 -5.92
CA THR A 207 5.01 3.09 -6.00
C THR A 207 3.76 3.28 -5.15
N CYS A 208 2.58 3.25 -5.79
CA CYS A 208 1.33 2.79 -5.18
C CYS A 208 1.45 1.28 -4.88
N GLY A 209 2.35 0.96 -3.97
CA GLY A 209 2.61 -0.37 -3.47
C GLY A 209 2.77 -0.15 -1.98
N MET A 210 1.84 -0.69 -1.21
CA MET A 210 1.86 -0.65 0.24
C MET A 210 3.29 -0.87 0.74
N PRO A 211 3.79 -0.05 1.67
CA PRO A 211 5.12 -0.25 2.19
C PRO A 211 5.20 -1.68 2.74
N LEU A 212 6.14 -2.46 2.20
CA LEU A 212 6.67 -3.60 2.93
C LEU A 212 7.03 -3.06 4.31
N PHE A 213 6.42 -3.60 5.37
CA PHE A 213 6.66 -3.18 6.74
C PHE A 213 8.13 -3.46 7.09
N VAL A 214 9.04 -2.60 6.64
CA VAL A 214 10.38 -2.49 7.21
C VAL A 214 10.14 -1.77 8.51
N GLY A 215 9.84 -2.57 9.53
CA GLY A 215 9.56 -2.09 10.88
C GLY A 215 10.60 -1.06 11.29
N THR A 216 10.12 -0.01 11.94
CA THR A 216 10.87 1.00 12.68
C THR A 216 11.61 0.39 13.87
N ALA A 217 12.47 -0.58 13.61
CA ALA A 217 13.43 -1.16 14.53
C ALA A 217 14.86 -0.89 14.04
N PHE A 218 15.15 0.31 13.51
CA PHE A 218 16.51 0.69 13.14
C PHE A 218 16.79 2.20 13.23
N VAL A 219 16.35 2.86 14.31
CA VAL A 219 17.00 4.10 14.79
C VAL A 219 16.96 4.13 16.33
N SER A 220 17.52 3.11 16.99
CA SER A 220 17.85 3.20 18.42
C SER A 220 18.88 2.13 18.80
N ALA A 221 20.09 2.24 18.26
CA ALA A 221 21.30 1.65 18.84
C ALA A 221 22.53 2.15 18.07
N LEU A 222 22.78 3.46 18.08
CA LEU A 222 24.11 4.02 17.81
C LEU A 222 24.68 4.53 19.14
N VAL A 223 24.85 3.59 20.07
CA VAL A 223 25.83 3.72 21.14
C VAL A 223 26.87 2.65 20.86
N GLY A 224 27.76 2.94 19.92
CA GLY A 224 28.94 2.14 19.62
C GLY A 224 30.15 3.00 19.91
N GLY A 225 30.89 2.64 20.96
CA GLY A 225 31.99 3.44 21.51
C GLY A 225 33.10 3.73 20.51
N VAL A 226 33.68 4.93 20.63
CA VAL A 226 34.96 5.31 20.05
C VAL A 226 36.03 4.45 20.72
N VAL A 227 36.59 3.47 20.00
CA VAL A 227 37.78 2.74 20.47
C VAL A 227 39.00 3.34 19.76
N GLY A 228 39.75 4.13 20.51
CA GLY A 228 41.18 4.37 20.31
C GLY A 228 41.59 5.17 19.07
N GLY A 229 41.72 6.49 19.22
CA GLY A 229 42.60 7.29 18.37
C GLY A 229 44.03 7.24 18.92
N ALA A 230 44.98 6.74 18.14
CA ALA A 230 46.40 6.92 18.45
C ALA A 230 46.83 8.31 17.95
N LEU A 231 47.16 9.21 18.88
CA LEU A 231 47.65 10.55 18.59
C LEU A 231 49.19 10.53 18.60
N THR A 232 49.82 10.43 17.42
CA THR A 232 51.26 10.62 17.31
C THR A 232 51.54 12.05 16.84
N VAL A 233 52.01 12.90 17.75
CA VAL A 233 52.40 14.29 17.44
C VAL A 233 53.85 14.30 16.99
N ALA A 234 54.08 14.47 15.68
CA ALA A 234 55.38 14.87 15.14
C ALA A 234 55.26 16.28 14.54
N LYS A 235 56.30 17.11 14.75
CA LYS A 235 56.30 18.56 14.52
C LYS A 235 55.85 18.96 13.10
N LYS A 236 54.97 19.97 13.05
CA LYS A 236 54.54 20.77 11.89
C LYS A 236 53.92 20.00 10.72
N GLU A 237 52.75 19.41 10.96
CA GLU A 237 51.56 19.41 10.09
C GLU A 237 50.51 18.51 10.77
N VAL A 238 49.29 18.99 10.96
CA VAL A 238 48.22 18.21 11.61
C VAL A 238 47.51 17.39 10.54
N GLN A 239 47.92 16.14 10.35
CA GLN A 239 47.11 15.17 9.60
C GLN A 239 46.15 14.45 10.56
N ILE A 240 44.85 14.69 10.40
CA ILE A 240 43.79 13.93 11.08
C ILE A 240 43.34 12.85 10.10
N SER A 241 43.82 11.62 10.28
CA SER A 241 43.23 10.45 9.61
C SER A 241 42.15 9.85 10.50
N LEU A 242 40.89 10.13 10.19
CA LEU A 242 39.75 9.51 10.87
C LEU A 242 39.40 8.20 10.16
N ALA A 243 39.76 7.06 10.74
CA ALA A 243 39.30 5.75 10.27
C ALA A 243 37.98 5.42 10.98
N VAL A 244 36.87 5.43 10.24
CA VAL A 244 35.57 5.00 10.75
C VAL A 244 35.33 3.56 10.30
N VAL A 245 35.37 2.61 11.24
CA VAL A 245 35.08 1.20 10.97
C VAL A 245 33.61 0.93 11.28
N PHE A 246 32.84 0.55 10.25
CA PHE A 246 31.47 0.09 10.43
C PHE A 246 31.46 -1.44 10.55
N VAL A 247 30.97 -1.96 11.67
CA VAL A 247 30.70 -3.40 11.83
C VAL A 247 29.22 -3.64 11.55
N VAL A 248 28.91 -4.18 10.37
CA VAL A 248 27.55 -4.59 10.02
C VAL A 248 27.42 -6.08 10.28
N LYS A 249 26.57 -6.45 11.26
CA LYS A 249 26.23 -7.85 11.52
C LYS A 249 25.02 -8.22 10.66
N LEU A 250 25.26 -8.89 9.54
CA LEU A 250 24.18 -9.44 8.71
C LEU A 250 23.59 -10.68 9.39
N ALA A 251 22.25 -10.80 9.38
CA ALA A 251 21.48 -11.76 10.16
C ALA A 251 21.65 -13.25 9.78
N TYR A 252 22.65 -13.62 8.99
CA TYR A 252 22.97 -15.00 8.63
C TYR A 252 24.48 -15.24 8.62
N GLY A 253 25.04 -15.50 9.80
CA GLY A 253 26.26 -16.30 10.02
C GLY A 253 27.61 -15.85 9.44
N LYS A 254 27.69 -14.79 8.63
CA LYS A 254 28.96 -14.27 8.08
C LYS A 254 29.09 -12.78 8.38
N ALA A 255 30.10 -12.43 9.16
CA ALA A 255 30.51 -11.04 9.34
C ALA A 255 31.43 -10.63 8.19
N SER A 256 31.13 -9.51 7.53
CA SER A 256 32.01 -8.91 6.54
C SER A 256 32.47 -7.55 7.06
N PHE A 257 33.79 -7.34 7.11
CA PHE A 257 34.38 -6.09 7.54
C PHE A 257 34.56 -5.18 6.34
N PHE A 258 34.00 -3.98 6.40
CA PHE A 258 34.23 -2.94 5.40
C PHE A 258 35.10 -1.85 6.01
N ILE A 259 36.31 -1.69 5.49
CA ILE A 259 37.14 -0.52 5.77
C ILE A 259 36.93 0.45 4.60
N LEU A 260 36.14 1.50 4.81
CA LEU A 260 36.10 2.62 3.88
C LEU A 260 37.29 3.53 4.19
N ARG A 261 38.22 3.65 3.24
CA ARG A 261 39.29 4.63 3.33
C ARG A 261 38.71 6.00 2.99
N SER A 262 38.82 6.96 3.91
CA SER A 262 38.44 8.35 3.66
C SER A 262 39.22 8.89 2.46
N LEU A 263 38.51 9.43 1.47
CA LEU A 263 39.12 10.20 0.37
C LEU A 263 39.46 11.58 0.90
N ASP A 264 40.74 11.96 0.77
CA ASP A 264 41.21 13.29 1.16
C ASP A 264 40.45 14.38 0.38
N SER A 265 39.89 15.31 1.13
CA SER A 265 39.27 16.53 0.63
C SER A 265 40.38 17.52 0.27
N GLU A 266 41.08 17.29 -0.84
CA GLU A 266 41.76 18.36 -1.60
C GLU A 266 42.37 17.81 -2.91
N LYS A 267 41.54 17.76 -3.97
CA LYS A 267 41.89 18.13 -5.36
C LYS A 267 40.69 17.88 -6.28
N ARG A 268 40.03 18.98 -6.66
CA ARG A 268 39.24 19.05 -7.90
C ARG A 268 40.15 18.62 -9.06
N HIS A 269 39.69 17.75 -9.96
CA HIS A 269 39.76 17.84 -11.43
C HIS A 269 39.32 16.50 -12.06
N SER A 270 38.54 16.60 -13.14
CA SER A 270 38.06 15.55 -14.07
C SER A 270 37.32 14.35 -13.47
N GLY A 271 35.99 14.33 -13.69
CA GLY A 271 35.13 13.20 -13.34
C GLY A 271 35.34 12.00 -14.28
N THR A 272 35.47 10.83 -13.66
CA THR A 272 35.23 9.54 -14.30
C THR A 272 34.31 8.75 -13.38
N ALA A 273 33.08 8.48 -13.84
CA ALA A 273 32.14 7.62 -13.14
C ALA A 273 32.62 6.16 -13.21
N VAL A 274 32.86 5.53 -12.06
CA VAL A 274 33.15 4.09 -12.01
C VAL A 274 31.83 3.33 -11.86
N ARG A 275 31.40 2.66 -12.92
CA ARG A 275 30.32 1.65 -12.88
C ARG A 275 30.84 0.42 -12.14
N ILE A 276 30.10 -0.04 -11.15
CA ILE A 276 30.38 -1.29 -10.43
C ILE A 276 29.57 -2.40 -11.12
N GLY A 277 30.26 -3.27 -11.84
CA GLY A 277 29.66 -4.43 -12.49
C GLY A 277 30.44 -4.86 -13.72
N GLU A 278 31.53 -5.60 -13.52
CA GLU A 278 32.00 -6.72 -14.36
C GLU A 278 33.37 -7.22 -13.83
N PRO A 279 33.67 -8.52 -13.88
CA PRO A 279 34.95 -9.06 -13.43
C PRO A 279 35.97 -8.90 -14.56
N MET A 280 37.01 -8.09 -14.36
CA MET A 280 38.13 -8.05 -15.30
C MET A 280 39.40 -8.69 -14.76
N ALA A 281 39.97 -9.45 -15.69
CA ALA A 281 41.03 -10.43 -15.56
C ALA A 281 42.42 -9.81 -15.40
N SER A 282 43.34 -10.70 -15.02
CA SER A 282 44.76 -10.50 -14.81
C SER A 282 45.50 -9.84 -15.98
N THR A 283 46.07 -8.67 -15.75
CA THR A 283 47.30 -8.21 -16.39
C THR A 283 48.13 -7.44 -15.36
N GLY A 284 49.39 -7.84 -15.21
CA GLY A 284 50.28 -7.37 -14.18
C GLY A 284 50.90 -6.02 -14.51
N GLU A 285 50.74 -5.07 -13.60
CA GLU A 285 51.71 -3.99 -13.41
C GLU A 285 52.02 -3.86 -11.92
N ARG A 286 53.32 -3.77 -11.66
CA ARG A 286 53.96 -3.92 -10.35
C ARG A 286 54.06 -2.54 -9.73
N LEU A 287 53.12 -2.19 -8.84
CA LEU A 287 53.22 -1.00 -7.99
C LEU A 287 53.57 -1.40 -6.56
N THR A 288 54.73 -0.94 -6.13
CA THR A 288 55.39 -1.16 -4.85
C THR A 288 54.71 -0.37 -3.74
N GLY A 289 54.23 -1.04 -2.69
CA GLY A 289 53.76 -0.41 -1.45
C GLY A 289 52.67 -1.20 -0.73
N HIS A 290 53.09 -2.09 0.18
CA HIS A 290 52.30 -2.75 1.23
C HIS A 290 50.82 -3.06 0.95
N THR A 291 50.60 -4.14 0.21
CA THR A 291 49.35 -4.91 0.20
C THR A 291 49.38 -5.92 1.34
N LEU A 292 48.36 -5.91 2.20
CA LEU A 292 47.85 -7.12 2.85
C LEU A 292 46.32 -7.04 2.85
N VAL A 293 45.74 -7.46 1.73
CA VAL A 293 44.35 -7.88 1.65
C VAL A 293 44.35 -9.33 2.11
N GLY A 294 43.94 -9.57 3.36
CA GLY A 294 43.76 -10.91 3.91
C GLY A 294 42.27 -11.17 4.12
N ILE A 295 41.65 -11.94 3.22
CA ILE A 295 40.37 -12.60 3.49
C ILE A 295 40.72 -13.88 4.26
N ALA A 296 40.54 -13.87 5.58
CA ALA A 296 40.67 -15.08 6.39
C ALA A 296 39.27 -15.63 6.70
N ASN A 297 38.92 -16.76 6.06
CA ASN A 297 37.95 -17.68 6.63
C ASN A 297 38.70 -18.54 7.65
N ALA A 298 38.31 -18.50 8.92
CA ALA A 298 38.82 -19.44 9.91
C ALA A 298 37.81 -19.62 11.05
N ASP A 299 37.23 -20.82 11.10
CA ASP A 299 37.07 -21.55 12.35
C ASP A 299 38.44 -21.66 13.05
N VAL A 300 38.41 -21.84 14.38
CA VAL A 300 39.51 -22.05 15.34
C VAL A 300 39.73 -20.87 16.29
N VAL A 301 39.30 -21.14 17.52
CA VAL A 301 39.64 -20.49 18.79
C VAL A 301 41.15 -20.58 19.00
N ASP A 302 41.82 -19.47 19.32
CA ASP A 302 42.91 -19.54 20.29
C ASP A 302 43.20 -18.21 21.01
N VAL A 303 43.41 -18.36 22.31
CA VAL A 303 43.66 -17.33 23.30
C VAL A 303 45.14 -16.98 23.30
N LEU A 304 45.50 -15.71 23.10
CA LEU A 304 46.82 -15.20 23.47
C LEU A 304 46.70 -13.87 24.23
N ARG A 305 46.86 -13.96 25.55
CA ARG A 305 47.27 -12.87 26.44
C ARG A 305 48.76 -12.61 26.23
N MET A 306 49.17 -11.35 26.14
CA MET A 306 50.47 -10.89 26.63
C MET A 306 50.34 -9.49 27.23
N ASN A 307 51.10 -9.31 28.33
CA ASN A 307 51.19 -8.13 29.20
C ASN A 307 51.67 -6.87 28.49
#